data_AF-A0A3M1IQF6-F1
#
_entry.id   AF-A0A3M1IQF6-F1
#
_cell.length_a   1.000
_cell.length_b   1.000
_cell.length_c   1.000
_cell.angle_alpha   90.00
_cell.angle_beta   90.00
_cell.angle_gamma   90.00
#
_symmetry.space_group_name_H-M   'P 1'
#
loop_
_entity.id
_entity.type
_entity.pdbx_description
1 polymer ?
#
loop_
_entity_poly.entity_id
_entity_poly.type
_entity_poly.pdbx_seq_one_letter_code
_entity_poly.pdbx_strand_id
1 'polypeptide(L)' 'MRIDEIILLYVVITLGIVGLLALLAEWRRRSFNPRPSEDRIFRCSQCHYVYTDDPDVDRSRCPQCGQFNDPVRF' A
#
# COMPACT_ATOMS: atom_id res chain seq x y z
N MET A 1 42.41 -22.88 -10.88
CA MET A 1 41.25 -22.14 -11.41
C MET A 1 41.69 -21.39 -12.64
N ARG A 2 41.03 -21.62 -13.76
CA ARG A 2 41.27 -20.88 -15.00
C ARG A 2 40.55 -19.54 -14.94
N ILE A 3 40.99 -18.58 -15.76
CA ILE A 3 40.41 -17.23 -15.81
C ILE A 3 38.92 -17.30 -16.18
N ASP A 4 38.54 -18.22 -17.08
CA ASP A 4 37.15 -18.45 -17.47
C ASP A 4 36.27 -18.91 -16.30
N GLU A 5 36.78 -19.78 -15.41
CA GLU A 5 36.07 -20.24 -14.22
C GLU A 5 35.85 -19.10 -13.21
N ILE A 6 36.84 -18.22 -13.06
CA ILE A 6 36.77 -17.07 -12.16
C ILE A 6 35.73 -16.06 -12.66
N ILE A 7 35.72 -15.78 -13.97
CA ILE A 7 34.74 -14.89 -14.59
C ILE A 7 33.33 -15.47 -14.45
N LEU A 8 33.16 -16.77 -14.73
CA LEU A 8 31.87 -17.43 -14.60
C LEU A 8 31.36 -17.38 -13.15
N LEU A 9 32.23 -17.71 -12.18
CA LEU A 9 31.89 -17.67 -10.77
C LEU A 9 31.46 -16.27 -10.32
N TYR A 10 32.22 -15.25 -10.72
CA TYR A 10 31.89 -13.85 -10.44
C TYR A 10 30.50 -13.49 -10.98
N VAL A 11 30.23 -13.78 -12.25
CA VAL A 11 28.94 -13.47 -12.88
C VAL A 11 27.80 -14.20 -12.20
N VAL A 12 27.95 -15.50 -11.93
CA VAL A 12 26.91 -16.30 -11.26
C VAL A 12 26.61 -15.78 -9.85
N ILE A 13 27.64 -15.44 -9.08
CA ILE A 13 27.46 -14.87 -7.74
C ILE A 13 26.76 -13.51 -7.83
N THR A 14 27.20 -12.62 -8.71
CA THR A 14 26.61 -11.30 -8.86
C THR A 14 25.14 -11.40 -9.28
N LEU A 15 24.81 -12.23 -10.27
CA LEU A 15 23.43 -12.44 -10.71
C LEU A 15 22.58 -13.08 -9.60
N GLY A 16 23.14 -14.04 -8.86
CA GLY A 16 22.46 -14.66 -7.72
C GLY A 16 22.11 -13.64 -6.64
N ILE A 17 23.04 -12.75 -6.29
CA ILE A 17 22.81 -11.68 -5.31
C ILE A 17 21.73 -10.71 -5.80
N VAL A 18 21.83 -10.22 -7.04
CA VAL A 18 20.85 -9.27 -7.60
C VAL A 18 19.46 -9.90 -7.70
N GLY A 19 19.38 -11.16 -8.15
CA GLY A 19 18.11 -11.91 -8.21
C GLY A 19 17.48 -12.10 -6.84
N LEU A 20 18.28 -12.47 -5.83
CA LEU A 20 17.80 -12.62 -4.45
C LEU A 20 17.30 -11.29 -3.89
N LEU A 21 18.03 -10.19 -4.10
CA LEU A 21 17.60 -8.86 -3.67
C LEU A 21 16.31 -8.43 -4.35
N ALA A 22 16.14 -8.70 -5.64
CA ALA A 22 14.91 -8.41 -6.36
C ALA A 22 13.72 -9.20 -5.80
N LEU A 23 13.89 -10.49 -5.53
CA LEU A 23 12.86 -11.33 -4.91
C LEU A 23 12.49 -10.86 -3.50
N LEU A 24 13.48 -10.52 -2.68
CA LEU A 24 13.24 -9.98 -1.33
C LEU A 24 12.55 -8.61 -1.38
N ALA A 25 12.93 -7.75 -2.33
CA ALA A 25 12.30 -6.46 -2.51
C ALA A 25 10.83 -6.61 -2.95
N GLU A 26 10.55 -7.52 -3.87
CA GLU A 26 9.19 -7.81 -4.32
C GLU A 26 8.35 -8.45 -3.20
N TRP A 27 8.93 -9.38 -2.44
CA TRP A 27 8.23 -9.98 -1.31
C TRP A 27 7.91 -8.95 -0.22
N ARG A 28 8.85 -8.05 0.08
CA ARG A 28 8.60 -6.90 0.96
C ARG A 28 7.53 -5.98 0.37
N ARG A 29 7.60 -5.62 -0.91
CA ARG A 29 6.57 -4.78 -1.57
C ARG A 29 5.18 -5.40 -1.49
N ARG A 30 5.04 -6.71 -1.70
CA ARG A 30 3.76 -7.42 -1.54
C ARG A 30 3.27 -7.40 -0.10
N SER A 31 4.18 -7.50 0.87
CA SER A 31 3.85 -7.31 2.29
C SER A 31 3.46 -5.86 2.63
N PHE A 32 3.91 -4.89 1.84
CA PHE A 32 3.66 -3.45 1.98
C PHE A 32 2.78 -2.89 0.86
N ASN A 33 1.88 -3.68 0.28
CA ASN A 33 0.67 -3.09 -0.28
C ASN A 33 -0.23 -2.84 0.93
N PRO A 34 -0.32 -1.63 1.52
CA PRO A 34 -1.54 -1.29 2.21
C PRO A 34 -2.63 -1.62 1.19
N ARG A 35 -3.60 -2.48 1.59
CA ARG A 35 -4.84 -2.60 0.82
C ARG A 35 -5.22 -1.17 0.44
N PRO A 36 -5.51 -0.86 -0.84
CA PRO A 36 -5.96 0.47 -1.20
C PRO A 36 -6.98 0.85 -0.14
N SER A 37 -6.70 1.89 0.65
CA SER A 37 -7.61 2.23 1.73
C SER A 37 -8.92 2.51 1.01
N GLU A 38 -9.91 1.64 1.22
CA GLU A 38 -11.24 1.81 0.66
C GLU A 38 -11.89 2.92 1.47
N ASP A 39 -11.30 4.11 1.43
CA ASP A 39 -11.78 5.22 2.22
C ASP A 39 -13.19 5.52 1.74
N ARG A 40 -14.15 5.34 2.64
CA ARG A 40 -15.55 5.57 2.32
C ARG A 40 -15.76 7.08 2.25
N ILE A 41 -16.45 7.54 1.22
CA ILE A 41 -16.81 8.95 1.08
C ILE A 41 -18.04 9.22 1.95
N PHE A 42 -17.96 10.22 2.80
CA PHE A 42 -19.05 10.71 3.63
C PHE A 42 -19.41 12.13 3.22
N ARG A 43 -20.71 12.45 3.30
CA ARG A 43 -21.21 13.81 3.10
C ARG A 43 -22.01 14.21 4.32
N CYS A 44 -21.62 15.31 4.96
CA CYS A 44 -22.32 15.77 6.14
C CYS A 44 -23.74 16.24 5.79
N SER A 45 -24.75 15.76 6.52
CA SER A 45 -26.15 16.19 6.36
C SER A 45 -26.40 17.62 6.88
N GLN A 46 -25.55 18.10 7.80
CA GLN A 46 -25.69 19.42 8.42
C GLN A 46 -24.92 20.51 7.67
N CYS A 47 -23.61 20.32 7.44
CA CYS A 47 -22.75 21.36 6.84
C CYS A 47 -22.35 21.08 5.38
N HIS A 48 -22.78 19.94 4.82
CA HIS A 48 -22.48 19.51 3.45
C HIS A 48 -21.00 19.31 3.10
N TYR A 49 -20.10 19.35 4.09
CA TYR A 49 -18.69 19.02 3.91
C TYR A 49 -18.54 17.56 3.49
N VAL A 50 -17.74 17.32 2.44
CA VAL A 50 -17.41 16.00 1.90
C VAL A 50 -16.04 15.61 2.41
N TYR A 51 -15.91 14.40 2.94
CA TYR A 51 -14.68 13.89 3.54
C TYR A 51 -14.60 12.37 3.39
N THR A 52 -13.43 11.83 3.67
CA THR A 52 -13.15 10.41 3.62
C THR A 52 -12.76 9.92 5.03
N ASP A 53 -13.17 8.70 5.37
CA ASP A 53 -12.82 8.07 6.65
C ASP A 53 -12.65 6.55 6.45
N ASP A 54 -12.11 5.89 7.48
CA ASP A 54 -11.74 4.48 7.47
C ASP A 54 -12.90 3.57 7.00
N PRO A 55 -12.68 2.62 6.08
CA PRO A 55 -13.68 1.64 5.69
C PRO A 55 -14.23 0.82 6.85
N ASP A 56 -13.58 0.73 8.00
CA ASP A 56 -14.06 -0.10 9.12
C ASP A 56 -15.08 0.63 10.02
N VAL A 57 -15.42 1.91 9.74
CA VAL A 57 -16.43 2.65 10.51
C VAL A 57 -17.79 2.73 9.82
N ASP A 58 -18.84 2.24 10.49
CA ASP A 58 -20.22 2.34 10.00
C ASP A 58 -20.72 3.79 9.88
N ARG A 59 -20.22 4.67 10.75
CA ARG A 59 -20.53 6.09 10.80
C ARG A 59 -19.28 6.89 11.15
N SER A 60 -19.05 7.97 10.43
CA SER A 60 -17.92 8.87 10.68
C SER A 60 -18.39 10.21 11.20
N ARG A 61 -17.53 10.86 11.99
CA ARG A 61 -17.79 12.19 12.54
C ARG A 61 -17.27 13.25 11.58
N CYS A 62 -18.12 14.21 11.21
CA CYS A 62 -17.72 15.32 10.36
C CYS A 62 -16.62 16.15 11.05
N PRO A 63 -15.46 16.40 10.39
CA PRO A 63 -14.37 17.17 10.99
C PRO A 63 -14.68 18.68 11.11
N GLN A 64 -15.73 19.17 10.44
CA GLN A 64 -16.16 20.57 10.50
C GLN A 64 -17.16 20.84 11.63
N CYS A 65 -18.27 20.10 11.68
CA CYS A 65 -19.36 20.37 12.63
C CYS A 65 -19.53 19.31 13.71
N GLY A 66 -18.83 18.18 13.60
CA GLY A 66 -18.89 17.10 14.57
C GLY A 66 -20.13 16.19 14.47
N GLN A 67 -21.01 16.39 13.48
CA GLN A 67 -22.17 15.54 13.21
C GLN A 67 -21.73 14.15 12.74
N PHE A 68 -22.35 13.09 13.25
CA PHE A 68 -22.17 11.73 12.71
C PHE A 68 -22.99 11.55 11.43
N ASN A 69 -22.37 10.98 10.40
CA ASN A 69 -23.00 10.75 9.11
C ASN A 69 -22.78 9.31 8.64
N ASP A 70 -23.74 8.81 7.88
CA ASP A 70 -23.65 7.55 7.16
C ASP A 70 -22.86 7.74 5.85
N PRO A 71 -22.18 6.70 5.33
CA PRO A 71 -21.43 6.78 4.09
C PRO A 71 -22.36 7.01 2.91
N VAL A 72 -21.86 7.74 1.90
CA VAL A 72 -22.59 7.96 0.65
C VAL A 72 -22.75 6.62 -0.08
N ARG A 73 -23.99 6.27 -0.43
CA ARG A 73 -24.32 5.13 -1.29
C ARG A 73 -24.64 5.67 -2.69
N PHE A 74 -23.94 5.16 -3.70
CA PHE A 74 -24.20 5.47 -5.11
C PHE A 74 -25.24 4.51 -5.70
#